data_AF-A0AAE3EL82-F1
#
_entry.id   AF-A0AAE3EL82-F1
#
_cell.length_a   1.000
_cell.length_b   1.000
_cell.length_c   1.000
_cell.angle_alpha   90.00
_cell.angle_beta   90.00
_cell.angle_gamma   90.00
#
_symmetry.space_group_name_H-M   'P 1'
#
loop_
_entity.id
_entity.type
_entity.pdbx_description
1 polymer ?
#
loop_
_entity_poly.entity_id
_entity_poly.type
_entity_poly.pdbx_seq_one_letter_code
_entity_poly.pdbx_strand_id
1 'polypeptide(L)'
;MAAASIGIKLADSKFFPVLEEGIPARKALDLTTVRDDQTSVQINLFRSSSEDISEAEYVGTLMIEDIAQKPSGEPTIELTLALDEDNELSAEAVDLDSNTRQVLTVSLETLDKDSLYNLPDFDLTPINSDLPLGEDPDHRYVVTEGAVPGTAPEGLYEMTQEEEKRNGIFMPAWLCVLILAIGVLALVLALFVSARVMLLNRTLQESARSAPVTVEAPVVPVVETPVEPEPLPEVQTPPPVEVAQEEPVAVVSEEPVVVPVQPEPAPEAKEIRYKIKWGDTLWDLAETYYRNPWLYKKISTYNKIKNPNLIISGTYLTIPPK
;
A
#
# COMPACT_ATOMS: atom_id res chain seq x y z
N MET A 1 33.56 29.76 -1.05
CA MET A 1 32.61 28.89 -0.32
C MET A 1 33.12 27.47 -0.50
N ALA A 2 32.85 26.55 0.43
CA ALA A 2 33.10 25.14 0.15
C ALA A 2 32.12 24.69 -0.94
N ALA A 3 32.57 23.91 -1.93
CA ALA A 3 31.65 23.25 -2.85
C ALA A 3 30.82 22.24 -2.04
N ALA A 4 29.53 22.10 -2.37
CA ALA A 4 28.77 21.02 -1.75
C ALA A 4 29.25 19.68 -2.28
N SER A 5 29.04 18.62 -1.50
CA SER A 5 29.25 17.24 -1.93
C SER A 5 27.91 16.60 -2.25
N ILE A 6 27.85 15.85 -3.34
CA ILE A 6 26.77 14.91 -3.62
C ILE A 6 27.13 13.57 -3.01
N GLY A 7 26.21 12.98 -2.26
CA GLY A 7 26.42 11.73 -1.55
C GLY A 7 25.15 10.94 -1.30
N ILE A 8 25.31 9.79 -0.66
CA ILE A 8 24.21 8.90 -0.28
C ILE A 8 24.07 8.81 1.23
N LYS A 9 22.85 8.52 1.70
CA LYS A 9 22.62 8.15 3.09
C LYS A 9 22.87 6.66 3.31
N LEU A 10 23.78 6.35 4.22
CA LEU A 10 24.06 4.99 4.66
C LEU A 10 23.03 4.50 5.69
N ALA A 11 23.03 3.19 5.97
CA ALA A 11 22.08 2.54 6.88
C ALA A 11 22.23 2.97 8.35
N ASP A 12 23.43 3.40 8.76
CA ASP A 12 23.71 4.04 10.05
C ASP A 12 23.21 5.50 10.12
N SER A 13 22.55 5.97 9.06
CA SER A 13 22.14 7.36 8.83
C SER A 13 23.28 8.37 8.66
N LYS A 14 24.53 7.94 8.46
CA LYS A 14 25.63 8.85 8.08
C LYS A 14 25.49 9.28 6.62
N PHE A 15 25.90 10.52 6.32
CA PHE A 15 26.15 10.97 4.95
C PHE A 15 27.48 10.42 4.45
N PHE A 16 27.49 9.87 3.23
CA PHE A 16 28.69 9.41 2.55
C PHE A 16 28.92 10.23 1.28
N PRO A 17 29.89 11.16 1.26
CA PRO A 17 30.18 11.99 0.08
C PRO A 17 30.79 11.15 -1.03
N VAL A 18 30.28 11.33 -2.25
CA VAL A 18 30.69 10.57 -3.44
C VAL A 18 31.35 11.46 -4.47
N LEU A 19 30.69 12.56 -4.86
CA LEU A 19 31.12 13.54 -5.85
C LEU A 19 31.17 14.94 -5.22
N GLU A 20 31.96 15.84 -5.81
CA GLU A 20 32.00 17.27 -5.48
C GLU A 20 31.16 18.04 -6.52
N GLU A 21 30.35 18.99 -6.07
CA GLU A 21 29.48 19.80 -6.94
C GLU A 21 30.29 20.80 -7.77
N GLY A 22 29.86 21.04 -9.03
CA GLY A 22 30.56 21.90 -9.97
C GLY A 22 31.87 21.32 -10.51
N ILE A 23 32.17 20.04 -10.22
CA ILE A 23 33.29 19.30 -10.81
C ILE A 23 32.71 18.09 -11.58
N PRO A 24 32.74 18.09 -12.93
CA PRO A 24 32.23 16.97 -13.72
C PRO A 24 33.03 15.70 -13.40
N ALA A 25 32.33 14.69 -12.88
CA ALA A 25 32.95 13.49 -12.32
C ALA A 25 32.00 12.30 -12.37
N ARG A 26 32.55 11.09 -12.56
CA ARG A 26 31.80 9.82 -12.55
C ARG A 26 32.44 8.84 -11.58
N LYS A 27 31.61 8.17 -10.77
CA LYS A 27 32.07 7.23 -9.75
C LYS A 27 31.05 6.11 -9.54
N ALA A 28 31.54 4.88 -9.54
CA ALA A 28 30.76 3.68 -9.22
C ALA A 28 31.00 3.27 -7.75
N LEU A 29 29.99 2.66 -7.14
CA LEU A 29 29.98 2.20 -5.75
C LEU A 29 29.30 0.84 -5.67
N ASP A 30 30.01 -0.14 -5.12
CA ASP A 30 29.46 -1.45 -4.81
C ASP A 30 28.66 -1.36 -3.51
N LEU A 31 27.36 -1.64 -3.58
CA LEU A 31 26.42 -1.60 -2.46
C LEU A 31 25.90 -2.99 -2.13
N THR A 32 25.64 -3.19 -0.84
CA THR A 32 25.15 -4.45 -0.26
C THR A 32 23.85 -4.24 0.53
N THR A 33 23.08 -5.30 0.70
CA THR A 33 21.94 -5.34 1.62
C THR A 33 22.39 -5.27 3.07
N VAL A 34 21.53 -4.72 3.93
CA VAL A 34 21.79 -4.52 5.37
C VAL A 34 21.21 -5.66 6.20
N ARG A 35 20.26 -6.40 5.62
CA ARG A 35 19.52 -7.49 6.27
C ARG A 35 19.51 -8.69 5.34
N ASP A 36 19.51 -9.88 5.93
CA ASP A 36 19.37 -11.12 5.19
C ASP A 36 17.99 -11.17 4.49
N ASP A 37 17.96 -11.77 3.30
CA ASP A 37 16.77 -11.94 2.45
C ASP A 37 16.05 -10.63 2.08
N GLN A 38 16.77 -9.51 2.07
CA GLN A 38 16.26 -8.19 1.72
C GLN A 38 15.95 -8.06 0.21
N THR A 39 14.67 -8.03 -0.16
CA THR A 39 14.20 -8.00 -1.56
C THR A 39 14.07 -6.60 -2.17
N SER A 40 14.34 -5.53 -1.43
CA SER A 40 14.25 -4.14 -1.93
C SER A 40 15.25 -3.22 -1.21
N VAL A 41 15.81 -2.27 -1.96
CA VAL A 41 16.79 -1.29 -1.49
C VAL A 41 16.39 0.11 -1.94
N GLN A 42 16.28 1.03 -0.98
CA GLN A 42 16.05 2.46 -1.21
C GLN A 42 17.35 3.24 -1.02
N ILE A 43 17.87 3.82 -2.10
CA ILE A 43 19.07 4.67 -2.10
C ILE A 43 18.61 6.12 -2.14
N ASN A 44 18.87 6.87 -1.07
CA ASN A 44 18.50 8.28 -0.96
C ASN A 44 19.74 9.15 -1.26
N LEU A 45 19.63 10.05 -2.23
CA LEU A 45 20.67 10.96 -2.67
C LEU A 45 20.50 12.33 -2.02
N PHE A 46 21.60 12.89 -1.57
CA PHE A 46 21.65 14.17 -0.86
C PHE A 46 22.81 15.04 -1.37
N ARG A 47 22.61 16.36 -1.30
CA ARG A 47 23.59 17.43 -1.54
C ARG A 47 23.87 18.09 -0.20
N SER A 48 25.12 18.23 0.21
CA SER A 48 25.47 18.84 1.49
C SER A 48 26.75 19.64 1.43
N SER A 49 26.75 20.85 2.00
CA SER A 49 27.96 21.66 2.22
C SER A 49 28.73 21.26 3.49
N SER A 50 28.23 20.28 4.24
CA SER A 50 28.77 19.75 5.51
C SER A 50 28.82 18.21 5.51
N GLU A 51 29.67 17.61 6.35
CA GLU A 51 29.63 16.15 6.61
C GLU A 51 28.37 15.73 7.39
N ASP A 52 27.66 16.67 8.03
CA ASP A 52 26.45 16.40 8.79
C ASP A 52 25.21 16.29 7.90
N ILE A 53 24.56 15.12 7.95
CA ILE A 53 23.33 14.85 7.16
C ILE A 53 22.13 15.73 7.55
N SER A 54 22.19 16.44 8.68
CA SER A 54 21.11 17.30 9.17
C SER A 54 21.00 18.63 8.40
N GLU A 55 22.08 19.05 7.74
CA GLU A 55 22.10 20.23 6.86
C GLU A 55 21.96 19.84 5.37
N ALA A 56 21.88 18.54 5.07
CA ALA A 56 21.85 18.02 3.72
C ALA A 56 20.49 18.22 3.04
N GLU A 57 20.53 18.74 1.82
CA GLU A 57 19.39 18.88 0.92
C GLU A 57 19.10 17.55 0.21
N TYR A 58 17.82 17.17 0.14
CA TYR A 58 17.39 15.96 -0.55
C TYR A 58 17.32 16.19 -2.05
N VAL A 59 18.03 15.36 -2.83
CA VAL A 59 18.08 15.44 -4.30
C VAL A 59 17.10 14.45 -4.92
N GLY A 60 17.03 13.22 -4.39
CA GLY A 60 16.15 12.19 -4.95
C GLY A 60 16.30 10.82 -4.31
N THR A 61 15.55 9.85 -4.82
CA THR A 61 15.55 8.46 -4.36
C THR A 61 15.56 7.52 -5.57
N LEU A 62 16.43 6.51 -5.52
CA LEU A 62 16.36 5.32 -6.36
C LEU A 62 15.79 4.18 -5.53
N MET A 63 14.83 3.43 -6.08
CA MET A 63 14.23 2.26 -5.44
C MET A 63 14.42 1.04 -6.33
N ILE A 64 15.17 0.05 -5.85
CA ILE A 64 15.29 -1.27 -6.50
C ILE A 64 14.36 -2.23 -5.77
N GLU A 65 13.61 -3.01 -6.54
CA GLU A 65 12.68 -4.05 -6.07
C GLU A 65 13.12 -5.41 -6.65
N ASP A 66 12.50 -6.50 -6.18
CA ASP A 66 12.76 -7.89 -6.62
C ASP A 66 14.23 -8.36 -6.56
N ILE A 67 15.01 -7.85 -5.59
CA ILE A 67 16.38 -8.28 -5.32
C ILE A 67 16.40 -9.74 -4.85
N ALA A 68 17.38 -10.51 -5.33
CA ALA A 68 17.56 -11.91 -4.96
C ALA A 68 17.80 -12.08 -3.44
N GLN A 69 17.08 -13.02 -2.83
CA GLN A 69 17.21 -13.32 -1.40
C GLN A 69 18.60 -13.91 -1.11
N LYS A 70 19.42 -13.14 -0.39
CA LYS A 70 20.82 -13.44 -0.03
C LYS A 70 21.11 -12.99 1.40
N PRO A 71 22.12 -13.58 2.07
CA PRO A 71 22.63 -13.04 3.33
C PRO A 71 23.17 -11.62 3.13
N SER A 72 23.09 -10.82 4.18
CA SER A 72 23.61 -9.45 4.20
C SER A 72 25.14 -9.41 4.08
N GLY A 73 25.67 -8.37 3.42
CA GLY A 73 27.11 -8.14 3.27
C GLY A 73 27.72 -8.56 1.92
N GLU A 74 27.00 -9.28 1.06
CA GLU A 74 27.43 -9.52 -0.33
C GLU A 74 27.08 -8.30 -1.21
N PRO A 75 28.03 -7.71 -1.97
CA PRO A 75 27.73 -6.63 -2.89
C PRO A 75 26.90 -7.15 -4.06
N THR A 76 25.70 -6.60 -4.22
CA THR A 76 24.72 -7.04 -5.23
C THR A 76 24.26 -5.89 -6.13
N ILE A 77 24.49 -4.63 -5.73
CA ILE A 77 24.06 -3.44 -6.49
C ILE A 77 25.28 -2.59 -6.85
N GLU A 78 25.43 -2.25 -8.13
CA GLU A 78 26.36 -1.23 -8.61
C GLU A 78 25.61 0.10 -8.74
N LEU A 79 25.99 1.10 -7.93
CA LEU A 79 25.50 2.48 -8.05
C LEU A 79 26.54 3.33 -8.79
N THR A 80 26.21 3.81 -9.98
CA THR A 80 26.99 4.81 -10.72
C THR A 80 26.37 6.19 -10.56
N LEU A 81 27.13 7.12 -9.98
CA LEU A 81 26.81 8.55 -9.99
C LEU A 81 27.70 9.26 -11.01
N ALA A 82 27.10 10.16 -11.80
CA ALA A 82 27.77 11.04 -12.75
C ALA A 82 27.24 12.46 -12.60
N LEU A 83 28.14 13.43 -12.57
CA LEU A 83 27.85 14.86 -12.66
C LEU A 83 28.55 15.41 -13.91
N ASP A 84 27.88 16.26 -14.68
CA ASP A 84 28.41 16.87 -15.90
C ASP A 84 28.81 18.35 -15.72
N GLU A 85 29.03 19.06 -16.83
CA GLU A 85 29.45 20.47 -16.84
C GLU A 85 28.29 21.44 -16.53
N ASP A 86 27.04 21.03 -16.79
CA ASP A 86 25.80 21.78 -16.53
C ASP A 86 25.22 21.46 -15.13
N ASN A 87 25.98 20.76 -14.28
CA ASN A 87 25.61 20.36 -12.93
C ASN A 87 24.35 19.46 -12.90
N GLU A 88 24.12 18.68 -13.97
CA GLU A 88 23.10 17.63 -14.04
C GLU A 88 23.64 16.33 -13.42
N LEU A 89 22.98 15.88 -12.35
CA LEU A 89 23.31 14.63 -11.67
C LEU A 89 22.54 13.49 -12.31
N SER A 90 23.26 12.57 -12.97
CA SER A 90 22.74 11.28 -13.41
C SER A 90 23.15 10.17 -12.44
N ALA A 91 22.19 9.44 -11.92
CA ALA A 91 22.36 8.36 -10.97
C ALA A 91 21.71 7.08 -11.50
N GLU A 92 22.53 6.07 -11.79
CA GLU A 92 22.10 4.74 -12.25
C GLU A 92 22.42 3.71 -11.17
N ALA A 93 21.44 2.90 -10.75
CA ALA A 93 21.65 1.77 -9.84
C ALA A 93 21.22 0.47 -10.52
N VAL A 94 22.12 -0.52 -10.53
CA VAL A 94 21.96 -1.80 -11.23
C VAL A 94 22.11 -2.95 -10.25
N ASP A 95 21.11 -3.83 -10.15
CA ASP A 95 21.28 -5.10 -9.43
C ASP A 95 21.97 -6.13 -10.34
N LEU A 96 23.05 -6.74 -9.86
CA LEU A 96 23.95 -7.59 -10.62
C LEU A 96 23.34 -8.98 -10.91
N ASP A 97 22.46 -9.49 -10.04
CA ASP A 97 21.78 -10.78 -10.23
C ASP A 97 20.60 -10.67 -11.21
N SER A 98 19.67 -9.73 -10.98
CA SER A 98 18.48 -9.56 -11.83
C SER A 98 18.74 -8.74 -13.10
N ASN A 99 19.86 -7.99 -13.16
CA ASN A 99 20.13 -6.95 -14.17
C ASN A 99 19.07 -5.84 -14.22
N THR A 100 18.26 -5.68 -13.16
CA THR A 100 17.31 -4.58 -13.01
C THR A 100 18.07 -3.26 -12.88
N ARG A 101 17.65 -2.24 -13.64
CA ARG A 101 18.28 -0.91 -13.66
C ARG A 101 17.27 0.15 -13.27
N GLN A 102 17.72 1.10 -12.45
CA GLN A 102 16.96 2.30 -12.10
C GLN A 102 17.83 3.52 -12.40
N VAL A 103 17.26 4.51 -13.08
CA VAL A 103 17.97 5.73 -13.49
C VAL A 103 17.19 6.95 -13.01
N LEU A 104 17.90 7.90 -12.43
CA LEU A 104 17.40 9.19 -11.98
C LEU A 104 18.32 10.28 -12.54
N THR A 105 17.74 11.32 -13.12
CA THR A 105 18.47 12.51 -13.60
C THR A 105 17.87 13.76 -12.96
N VAL A 106 18.70 14.62 -12.37
CA VAL A 106 18.28 15.83 -11.64
C VAL A 106 19.26 16.98 -11.86
N SER A 107 18.77 18.13 -12.33
CA SER A 107 19.55 19.36 -12.49
C SER A 107 19.69 20.10 -11.16
N LEU A 108 20.90 20.22 -10.62
CA LEU A 108 21.14 20.74 -9.27
C LEU A 108 20.87 22.25 -9.14
N GLU A 109 21.00 23.04 -10.22
CA GLU A 109 20.71 24.49 -10.23
C GLU A 109 19.28 24.84 -9.79
N THR A 110 18.33 23.93 -10.01
CA THR A 110 16.91 24.13 -9.67
C THR A 110 16.60 23.91 -8.18
N LEU A 111 17.53 23.30 -7.43
CA LEU A 111 17.38 23.02 -6.00
C LEU A 111 17.80 24.21 -5.12
N ASP A 112 18.59 25.15 -5.66
CA ASP A 112 19.01 26.35 -4.93
C ASP A 112 17.81 27.21 -4.52
N LYS A 113 17.52 27.27 -3.22
CA LYS A 113 16.37 27.98 -2.65
C LYS A 113 16.31 29.47 -3.02
N ASP A 114 17.45 30.11 -3.30
CA ASP A 114 17.49 31.50 -3.77
C ASP A 114 16.89 31.66 -5.19
N SER A 115 16.95 30.61 -6.04
CA SER A 115 16.30 30.60 -7.36
C SER A 115 14.77 30.56 -7.25
N LEU A 116 14.21 29.93 -6.21
CA LEU A 116 12.75 29.93 -5.95
C LEU A 116 12.20 31.32 -5.58
N TYR A 117 13.04 32.24 -5.10
CA TYR A 117 12.65 33.64 -4.87
C TYR A 117 12.85 34.54 -6.09
N ASN A 118 13.53 34.03 -7.13
CA ASN A 118 13.70 34.68 -8.43
C ASN A 118 12.72 34.14 -9.48
N LEU A 119 11.52 33.72 -9.08
CA LEU A 119 10.41 33.66 -10.03
C LEU A 119 10.26 35.08 -10.63
N PRO A 120 10.28 35.26 -11.96
CA PRO A 120 9.86 36.51 -12.55
C PRO A 120 8.43 36.77 -12.09
N ASP A 121 8.17 37.97 -11.58
CA ASP A 121 6.87 38.39 -11.10
C ASP A 121 5.86 38.11 -12.23
N PHE A 122 4.96 37.14 -12.00
CA PHE A 122 4.05 36.64 -13.03
C PHE A 122 3.04 37.76 -13.28
N ASP A 123 3.38 38.64 -14.23
CA ASP A 123 2.59 39.82 -14.54
C ASP A 123 1.25 39.37 -15.12
N LEU A 124 0.26 39.27 -14.24
CA LEU A 124 -1.14 39.06 -14.57
C LEU A 124 -1.76 40.36 -15.13
N THR A 125 -1.02 41.07 -15.99
CA THR A 125 -1.66 42.04 -16.88
C THR A 125 -2.72 41.27 -17.67
N PRO A 126 -3.99 41.71 -17.64
CA PRO A 126 -5.01 41.08 -18.45
C PRO A 126 -4.57 41.22 -19.90
N ILE A 127 -4.44 40.08 -20.60
CA ILE A 127 -4.08 40.03 -22.02
C ILE A 127 -5.12 40.86 -22.76
N ASN A 128 -4.76 42.10 -23.10
CA ASN A 128 -5.51 42.88 -24.06
C ASN A 128 -5.40 42.12 -25.38
N SER A 129 -6.54 41.77 -25.97
CA SER A 129 -6.70 40.82 -27.08
C SER A 129 -6.11 41.27 -28.42
N ASP A 130 -5.29 42.32 -28.41
CA ASP A 130 -4.78 43.04 -29.58
C ASP A 130 -3.26 42.83 -29.74
N LEU A 131 -2.80 41.59 -29.57
CA LEU A 131 -1.46 41.16 -29.97
C LEU A 131 -1.43 41.08 -31.51
N PRO A 132 -0.65 41.94 -32.21
CA PRO A 132 -0.49 41.81 -33.65
C PRO A 132 0.39 40.60 -33.94
N LEU A 133 -0.23 39.47 -34.27
CA LEU A 133 0.45 38.35 -34.92
C LEU A 133 1.07 38.89 -36.21
N GLY A 134 2.40 38.96 -36.24
CA GLY A 134 3.13 39.35 -37.44
C GLY A 134 2.82 38.36 -38.56
N GLU A 135 2.50 38.87 -39.75
CA GLU A 135 2.24 38.05 -40.93
C GLU A 135 3.53 37.32 -41.33
N ASP A 136 3.63 36.05 -40.95
CA ASP A 136 4.69 35.15 -41.39
C ASP A 136 4.45 34.82 -42.88
N PRO A 137 5.36 35.20 -43.79
CA PRO A 137 5.11 35.09 -45.23
C PRO A 137 5.10 33.65 -45.76
N ASP A 138 5.48 32.63 -44.97
CA ASP A 138 5.59 31.23 -45.40
C ASP A 138 4.42 30.31 -44.93
N HIS A 139 3.20 30.86 -44.79
CA HIS A 139 1.98 30.09 -44.54
C HIS A 139 1.52 29.20 -45.73
N ARG A 140 2.31 28.16 -46.06
CA ARG A 140 1.94 27.08 -47.00
C ARG A 140 1.17 25.92 -46.35
N TYR A 141 0.18 26.20 -45.51
CA TYR A 141 -0.89 25.24 -45.20
C TYR A 141 -2.25 25.94 -45.04
N VAL A 142 -2.92 26.13 -46.18
CA VAL A 142 -4.35 26.46 -46.19
C VAL A 142 -5.14 25.19 -45.93
N VAL A 143 -5.90 25.16 -44.83
CA VAL A 143 -7.13 24.37 -44.74
C VAL A 143 -8.26 25.33 -44.43
N THR A 144 -9.22 25.38 -45.33
CA THR A 144 -10.37 26.28 -45.32
C THR A 144 -11.40 25.92 -44.26
N GLU A 145 -12.01 26.97 -43.70
CA GLU A 145 -13.39 27.04 -43.18
C GLU A 145 -14.14 25.71 -43.01
N GLY A 146 -14.23 25.25 -41.76
CA GLY A 146 -15.14 24.20 -41.32
C GLY A 146 -15.73 24.57 -39.97
N ALA A 147 -17.06 24.51 -39.83
CA ALA A 147 -17.74 24.84 -38.59
C ALA A 147 -17.27 23.90 -37.46
N VAL A 148 -16.88 24.47 -36.31
CA VAL A 148 -16.41 23.72 -35.13
C VAL A 148 -17.53 22.77 -34.66
N PRO A 149 -17.36 21.44 -34.76
CA PRO A 149 -18.32 20.49 -34.21
C PRO A 149 -18.03 20.36 -32.72
N GLY A 150 -18.70 21.20 -31.92
CA GLY A 150 -18.69 21.12 -30.47
C GLY A 150 -19.49 19.92 -29.95
N THR A 151 -19.02 18.70 -30.19
CA THR A 151 -19.37 17.48 -29.43
C THR A 151 -18.22 16.48 -29.60
N ALA A 152 -17.47 16.24 -28.53
CA ALA A 152 -16.56 15.09 -28.48
C ALA A 152 -17.39 13.81 -28.63
N PRO A 153 -16.97 12.82 -29.45
CA PRO A 153 -17.71 11.56 -29.58
C PRO A 153 -17.66 10.79 -28.25
N GLU A 154 -18.84 10.55 -27.68
CA GLU A 154 -19.00 9.51 -26.66
C GLU A 154 -18.58 8.16 -27.25
N GLY A 155 -17.76 7.38 -26.51
CA GLY A 155 -17.54 5.96 -26.83
C GLY A 155 -16.21 5.55 -27.48
N LEU A 156 -15.06 6.10 -27.06
CA LEU A 156 -13.75 5.50 -27.42
C LEU A 156 -12.79 5.24 -26.24
N TYR A 157 -13.31 5.13 -25.01
CA TYR A 157 -12.60 4.46 -23.90
C TYR A 157 -13.58 3.72 -22.97
N GLU A 158 -14.36 2.77 -23.50
CA GLU A 158 -14.82 1.64 -22.67
C GLU A 158 -13.64 0.70 -22.42
N MET A 159 -12.73 1.13 -21.54
CA MET A 159 -11.82 0.20 -20.87
C MET A 159 -12.64 -0.46 -19.76
N THR A 160 -13.23 -1.62 -20.05
CA THR A 160 -14.09 -2.36 -19.10
C THR A 160 -13.31 -2.67 -17.83
N GLN A 161 -13.61 -1.96 -16.75
CA GLN A 161 -12.94 -2.07 -15.45
C GLN A 161 -13.40 -3.33 -14.66
N GLU A 162 -13.60 -4.45 -15.36
CA GLU A 162 -14.12 -5.72 -14.83
C GLU A 162 -13.07 -6.84 -14.74
N GLU A 163 -11.89 -6.72 -15.38
CA GLU A 163 -10.87 -7.79 -15.34
C GLU A 163 -9.72 -7.59 -14.33
N GLU A 164 -9.47 -6.39 -13.80
CA GLU A 164 -8.38 -6.14 -12.82
C GLU A 164 -8.74 -6.49 -11.35
N LYS A 165 -9.79 -7.28 -11.11
CA LYS A 165 -10.09 -7.87 -9.78
C LYS A 165 -9.68 -9.34 -9.63
N ARG A 166 -8.58 -9.70 -10.27
CA ARG A 166 -7.67 -10.81 -9.91
C ARG A 166 -6.25 -10.25 -10.08
N ASN A 167 -5.53 -9.86 -9.02
CA ASN A 167 -4.77 -10.81 -8.21
C ASN A 167 -4.46 -10.31 -6.78
N GLY A 168 -5.22 -9.35 -6.24
CA GLY A 168 -5.21 -9.11 -4.80
C GLY A 168 -5.80 -10.33 -4.08
N ILE A 169 -5.00 -11.06 -3.30
CA ILE A 169 -5.47 -12.21 -2.50
C ILE A 169 -6.31 -11.68 -1.33
N PHE A 170 -7.55 -11.33 -1.65
CA PHE A 170 -8.57 -10.95 -0.68
C PHE A 170 -9.06 -12.23 -0.01
N MET A 171 -8.25 -12.79 0.90
CA MET A 171 -8.61 -13.99 1.67
C MET A 171 -9.95 -13.72 2.37
N PRO A 172 -11.05 -14.37 1.96
CA PRO A 172 -12.33 -14.09 2.56
C PRO A 172 -12.31 -14.63 3.99
N ALA A 173 -13.00 -13.96 4.93
CA ALA A 173 -12.87 -14.26 6.35
C ALA A 173 -13.13 -15.75 6.70
N TRP A 174 -13.98 -16.45 5.93
CA TRP A 174 -14.22 -17.88 6.08
C TRP A 174 -12.99 -18.76 5.75
N LEU A 175 -12.12 -18.35 4.84
CA LEU A 175 -10.86 -19.03 4.53
C LEU A 175 -9.86 -18.91 5.69
N CYS A 176 -9.77 -17.73 6.32
CA CYS A 176 -8.93 -17.54 7.51
C CYS A 176 -9.40 -18.41 8.68
N VAL A 177 -10.72 -18.52 8.88
CA VAL A 177 -11.31 -19.43 9.89
C VAL A 177 -11.05 -20.90 9.54
N LEU A 178 -11.14 -21.29 8.26
CA LEU A 178 -10.81 -22.64 7.79
C LEU A 178 -9.34 -22.99 8.07
N ILE A 179 -8.40 -22.09 7.73
CA ILE A 179 -6.96 -22.28 7.94
C ILE A 179 -6.64 -22.40 9.44
N LEU A 180 -7.25 -21.56 10.29
CA LEU A 180 -7.11 -21.68 11.74
C LEU A 180 -7.66 -23.01 12.28
N ALA A 181 -8.82 -23.46 11.80
CA ALA A 181 -9.39 -24.74 12.20
C ALA A 181 -8.50 -25.93 11.79
N ILE A 182 -7.92 -25.91 10.59
CA ILE A 182 -6.96 -26.92 10.11
C ILE A 182 -5.68 -26.87 10.95
N GLY A 183 -5.17 -25.68 11.29
CA GLY A 183 -3.99 -25.51 12.15
C GLY A 183 -4.20 -26.07 13.57
N VAL A 184 -5.35 -25.81 14.18
CA VAL A 184 -5.72 -26.38 15.49
C VAL A 184 -5.86 -27.90 15.41
N LEU A 185 -6.50 -28.43 14.36
CA LEU A 185 -6.62 -29.88 14.15
C LEU A 185 -5.25 -30.55 13.98
N ALA A 186 -4.35 -29.95 13.20
CA ALA A 186 -3.00 -30.43 13.01
C ALA A 186 -2.19 -30.42 14.33
N LEU A 187 -2.35 -29.38 15.15
CA LEU A 187 -1.72 -29.30 16.47
C LEU A 187 -2.24 -30.40 17.42
N VAL A 188 -3.55 -30.66 17.43
CA VAL A 188 -4.16 -31.76 18.22
C VAL A 188 -3.66 -33.12 17.74
N LEU A 189 -3.55 -33.35 16.43
CA LEU A 189 -2.99 -34.59 15.87
C LEU A 189 -1.51 -34.74 16.20
N ALA A 190 -0.71 -33.67 16.12
CA ALA A 190 0.69 -33.68 16.50
C ALA A 190 0.87 -34.01 17.99
N LEU A 191 0.05 -33.43 18.88
CA LEU A 191 0.02 -33.78 20.30
C LEU A 191 -0.36 -35.25 20.51
N PHE A 192 -1.37 -35.77 19.82
CA PHE A 192 -1.78 -37.17 19.92
C PHE A 192 -0.68 -38.14 19.45
N VAL A 193 -0.03 -37.84 18.32
CA VAL A 193 1.13 -38.61 17.82
C VAL A 193 2.28 -38.53 18.80
N SER A 194 2.62 -37.35 19.34
CA SER A 194 3.69 -37.20 20.33
C SER A 194 3.40 -38.01 21.62
N ALA A 195 2.15 -38.02 22.10
CA ALA A 195 1.73 -38.81 23.25
C ALA A 195 1.81 -40.32 22.96
N ARG A 196 1.43 -40.76 21.75
CA ARG A 196 1.60 -42.16 21.30
C ARG A 196 3.07 -42.55 21.21
N VAL A 197 3.92 -41.73 20.60
CA VAL A 197 5.38 -41.96 20.50
C VAL A 197 6.02 -41.99 21.89
N MET A 198 5.64 -41.09 22.79
CA MET A 198 6.12 -41.09 24.17
C MET A 198 5.68 -42.34 24.94
N LEU A 199 4.46 -42.84 24.70
CA LEU A 199 3.97 -44.09 25.29
C LEU A 199 4.76 -45.30 24.76
N LEU A 200 5.00 -45.39 23.45
CA LEU A 200 5.82 -46.46 22.84
C LEU A 200 7.29 -46.41 23.29
N ASN A 201 7.91 -45.23 23.38
CA ASN A 201 9.26 -45.11 23.90
C ASN A 201 9.34 -45.56 25.37
N ARG A 202 8.30 -45.27 26.17
CA ARG A 202 8.23 -45.70 27.57
C ARG A 202 8.14 -47.22 27.71
N THR A 203 7.37 -47.90 26.86
CA THR A 203 7.30 -49.38 26.87
C THR A 203 8.58 -50.02 26.33
N LEU A 204 9.22 -49.45 25.30
CA LEU A 204 10.52 -49.91 24.80
C LEU A 204 11.63 -49.79 25.86
N GLN A 205 11.63 -48.71 26.64
CA GLN A 205 12.58 -48.51 27.74
C GLN A 205 12.35 -49.51 28.90
N GLU A 206 11.13 -50.03 29.06
CA GLU A 206 10.76 -51.04 30.05
C GLU A 206 11.18 -52.45 29.60
N SER A 207 11.01 -52.79 28.31
CA SER A 207 11.58 -54.00 27.70
C SER A 207 13.12 -54.01 27.68
N ALA A 208 13.77 -52.86 27.44
CA ALA A 208 15.22 -52.74 27.48
C ALA A 208 15.81 -52.96 28.89
N ARG A 209 15.01 -52.72 29.94
CA ARG A 209 15.42 -52.93 31.34
C ARG A 209 15.23 -54.37 31.83
N SER A 210 14.61 -55.23 31.04
CA SER A 210 14.19 -56.58 31.43
C SER A 210 14.76 -57.70 30.56
N ALA A 211 15.70 -57.42 29.66
CA ALA A 211 16.42 -58.43 28.89
C ALA A 211 17.32 -59.31 29.80
N PRO A 212 17.07 -60.63 29.93
CA PRO A 212 17.95 -61.53 30.66
C PRO A 212 19.18 -61.87 29.81
N VAL A 213 20.33 -62.09 30.45
CA VAL A 213 21.55 -62.54 29.78
C VAL A 213 21.36 -63.97 29.28
N THR A 214 21.38 -64.16 27.95
CA THR A 214 21.32 -65.48 27.32
C THR A 214 22.62 -66.25 27.53
N VAL A 215 22.51 -67.47 28.06
CA VAL A 215 23.54 -68.53 27.99
C VAL A 215 22.96 -69.67 27.13
N GLU A 216 23.85 -70.44 26.49
CA GLU A 216 23.57 -71.30 25.32
C GLU A 216 22.60 -72.48 25.55
N ALA A 217 21.68 -72.66 24.58
CA ALA A 217 21.30 -73.91 23.88
C ALA A 217 20.81 -75.18 24.66
N PRO A 218 20.22 -76.18 23.97
CA PRO A 218 19.05 -76.13 23.08
C PRO A 218 17.99 -77.20 23.49
N VAL A 219 16.85 -77.31 22.78
CA VAL A 219 16.16 -78.58 22.34
C VAL A 219 14.72 -78.34 21.83
N VAL A 220 14.38 -79.07 20.76
CA VAL A 220 13.12 -79.21 19.98
C VAL A 220 12.01 -80.03 20.71
N PRO A 221 10.80 -80.34 20.16
CA PRO A 221 9.98 -79.77 19.05
C PRO A 221 8.47 -79.57 19.46
N VAL A 222 7.51 -79.64 18.50
CA VAL A 222 6.04 -79.91 18.64
C VAL A 222 5.14 -78.68 18.95
N VAL A 223 3.95 -78.43 18.37
CA VAL A 223 3.30 -78.69 17.04
C VAL A 223 1.94 -77.91 17.03
N GLU A 224 1.17 -77.92 15.92
CA GLU A 224 -0.28 -77.56 15.82
C GLU A 224 -0.75 -76.08 15.85
N THR A 225 -1.01 -75.53 14.64
CA THR A 225 -2.26 -74.81 14.27
C THR A 225 -3.51 -75.69 14.51
N PRO A 226 -4.79 -75.20 14.59
CA PRO A 226 -5.38 -74.10 13.78
C PRO A 226 -6.58 -73.30 14.44
N VAL A 227 -7.38 -72.62 13.59
CA VAL A 227 -8.84 -72.28 13.70
C VAL A 227 -9.25 -70.80 13.89
N GLU A 228 -9.88 -70.26 12.85
CA GLU A 228 -10.86 -69.17 12.81
C GLU A 228 -12.18 -69.73 12.18
N PRO A 229 -13.38 -69.08 12.17
CA PRO A 229 -13.62 -67.67 11.79
C PRO A 229 -14.77 -66.92 12.55
N GLU A 230 -15.08 -65.69 12.10
CA GLU A 230 -16.45 -65.09 11.93
C GLU A 230 -17.42 -64.85 13.13
N PRO A 231 -18.54 -64.09 12.97
CA PRO A 231 -18.80 -62.92 12.10
C PRO A 231 -19.58 -61.74 12.80
N LEU A 232 -19.92 -60.71 12.00
CA LEU A 232 -20.86 -59.60 12.28
C LEU A 232 -22.32 -60.07 12.51
N PRO A 233 -23.15 -59.35 13.31
CA PRO A 233 -24.25 -58.47 12.79
C PRO A 233 -24.66 -57.28 13.74
N GLU A 234 -25.61 -56.34 13.49
CA GLU A 234 -26.15 -55.64 12.29
C GLU A 234 -26.93 -54.34 12.66
N VAL A 235 -26.96 -53.35 11.74
CA VAL A 235 -28.04 -52.41 11.29
C VAL A 235 -29.18 -51.93 12.25
N GLN A 236 -29.44 -50.59 12.31
CA GLN A 236 -30.72 -49.92 11.93
C GLN A 236 -30.75 -48.37 12.11
N THR A 237 -31.77 -47.72 11.54
CA THR A 237 -31.80 -46.30 11.08
C THR A 237 -32.86 -45.40 11.83
N PRO A 238 -33.61 -44.39 11.29
CA PRO A 238 -33.68 -43.03 11.87
C PRO A 238 -35.10 -42.54 12.35
N PRO A 239 -35.66 -41.37 11.93
CA PRO A 239 -35.90 -40.08 12.66
C PRO A 239 -37.43 -39.86 12.98
N PRO A 240 -38.13 -38.67 12.95
CA PRO A 240 -37.82 -37.21 12.84
C PRO A 240 -38.65 -36.30 13.84
N VAL A 241 -39.06 -35.06 13.43
CA VAL A 241 -40.20 -34.19 13.93
C VAL A 241 -39.94 -33.26 15.15
N GLU A 242 -40.45 -32.02 15.33
CA GLU A 242 -41.05 -30.91 14.51
C GLU A 242 -41.32 -29.67 15.44
N VAL A 243 -41.92 -28.57 14.91
CA VAL A 243 -42.60 -27.42 15.59
C VAL A 243 -41.67 -26.29 16.10
N ALA A 244 -41.73 -24.99 15.75
CA ALA A 244 -42.68 -24.02 15.13
C ALA A 244 -43.37 -23.03 16.11
N GLN A 245 -43.63 -21.80 15.63
CA GLN A 245 -44.35 -20.66 16.26
C GLN A 245 -43.58 -19.92 17.42
N GLU A 246 -43.78 -18.62 17.70
CA GLU A 246 -44.88 -17.69 17.36
C GLU A 246 -44.44 -16.19 17.37
N GLU A 247 -45.10 -15.32 16.60
CA GLU A 247 -45.12 -13.85 16.80
C GLU A 247 -46.33 -13.44 17.67
N PRO A 248 -46.39 -12.23 18.25
CA PRO A 248 -47.41 -11.31 17.73
C PRO A 248 -47.05 -9.80 17.73
N VAL A 249 -48.01 -9.01 17.22
CA VAL A 249 -47.90 -7.66 16.65
C VAL A 249 -48.45 -6.56 17.59
N ALA A 250 -48.19 -5.29 17.24
CA ALA A 250 -49.07 -4.09 17.40
C ALA A 250 -48.90 -3.19 18.66
N VAL A 251 -49.23 -1.87 18.71
CA VAL A 251 -49.54 -0.72 17.79
C VAL A 251 -49.57 0.58 18.68
N VAL A 252 -49.86 1.78 18.12
CA VAL A 252 -50.14 3.12 18.79
C VAL A 252 -48.86 3.95 19.06
N SER A 253 -48.54 5.12 18.46
CA SER A 253 -49.25 6.37 18.05
C SER A 253 -49.17 7.50 19.09
N GLU A 254 -48.58 8.66 18.75
CA GLU A 254 -49.21 10.00 18.90
C GLU A 254 -48.37 11.19 18.37
N GLU A 255 -49.08 12.08 17.66
CA GLU A 255 -48.83 13.51 17.34
C GLU A 255 -50.21 14.21 17.53
N PRO A 256 -50.38 15.55 17.48
CA PRO A 256 -49.53 16.68 17.90
C PRO A 256 -50.32 17.75 18.71
N VAL A 257 -49.65 18.75 19.34
CA VAL A 257 -50.28 20.04 19.76
C VAL A 257 -49.31 21.22 19.57
N VAL A 258 -49.83 22.42 19.27
CA VAL A 258 -49.13 23.63 18.77
C VAL A 258 -49.43 24.87 19.67
N VAL A 259 -48.74 26.01 19.40
CA VAL A 259 -49.08 27.45 19.74
C VAL A 259 -48.34 28.04 20.98
N PRO A 260 -47.88 29.34 21.04
CA PRO A 260 -47.78 30.45 20.06
C PRO A 260 -46.35 31.08 19.85
N VAL A 261 -46.28 32.21 19.13
CA VAL A 261 -45.09 32.90 18.54
C VAL A 261 -44.61 34.17 19.29
N GLN A 262 -43.27 34.39 19.40
CA GLN A 262 -42.53 35.69 19.36
C GLN A 262 -41.03 35.52 19.77
N PRO A 263 -40.08 36.40 19.38
CA PRO A 263 -39.96 37.24 18.17
C PRO A 263 -38.83 36.74 17.23
N GLU A 264 -38.69 37.32 16.02
CA GLU A 264 -37.72 36.89 15.00
C GLU A 264 -36.29 37.41 15.28
N PRO A 265 -35.26 36.53 15.41
CA PRO A 265 -33.85 36.93 15.48
C PRO A 265 -33.18 36.95 14.08
N ALA A 266 -32.02 37.60 14.02
CA ALA A 266 -31.20 37.83 12.82
C ALA A 266 -30.99 36.57 11.93
N PRO A 267 -30.83 36.72 10.59
CA PRO A 267 -30.91 35.63 9.62
C PRO A 267 -30.00 34.46 10.00
N GLU A 268 -30.63 33.39 10.49
CA GLU A 268 -29.95 32.21 10.98
C GLU A 268 -29.11 31.60 9.86
N ALA A 269 -27.86 31.27 10.19
CA ALA A 269 -26.95 30.65 9.24
C ALA A 269 -27.50 29.26 8.89
N LYS A 270 -28.08 29.15 7.69
CA LYS A 270 -28.83 27.96 7.28
C LYS A 270 -27.88 26.82 6.99
N GLU A 271 -28.21 25.64 7.53
CA GLU A 271 -27.59 24.38 7.19
C GLU A 271 -27.84 24.05 5.71
N ILE A 272 -26.77 23.78 4.95
CA ILE A 272 -26.86 23.57 3.49
C ILE A 272 -26.66 22.08 3.18
N ARG A 273 -27.67 21.45 2.57
CA ARG A 273 -27.55 20.08 2.07
C ARG A 273 -27.02 20.10 0.64
N TYR A 274 -25.80 19.60 0.46
CA TYR A 274 -25.11 19.53 -0.83
C TYR A 274 -25.06 18.09 -1.35
N LYS A 275 -25.01 17.90 -2.69
CA LYS A 275 -24.83 16.57 -3.31
C LYS A 275 -23.43 16.52 -3.91
N ILE A 276 -22.57 15.66 -3.36
CA ILE A 276 -21.16 15.52 -3.75
C ILE A 276 -21.09 15.14 -5.23
N LYS A 277 -20.28 15.86 -6.01
CA LYS A 277 -19.95 15.54 -7.40
C LYS A 277 -18.61 14.80 -7.45
N TRP A 278 -18.31 14.19 -8.60
CA TRP A 278 -17.00 13.59 -8.81
C TRP A 278 -15.93 14.69 -8.88
N GLY A 279 -14.85 14.54 -8.12
CA GLY A 279 -13.80 15.55 -7.96
C GLY A 279 -13.96 16.49 -6.76
N ASP A 280 -15.15 16.58 -6.13
CA ASP A 280 -15.33 17.41 -4.93
C ASP A 280 -14.58 16.82 -3.73
N THR A 281 -13.86 17.64 -2.97
CA THR A 281 -13.32 17.28 -1.65
C THR A 281 -14.01 18.02 -0.49
N LEU A 282 -13.86 17.54 0.75
CA LEU A 282 -14.34 18.29 1.92
C LEU A 282 -13.61 19.63 2.10
N TRP A 283 -12.40 19.76 1.55
CA TRP A 283 -11.58 20.98 1.58
C TRP A 283 -12.20 22.06 0.69
N ASP A 284 -12.49 21.73 -0.57
CA ASP A 284 -13.10 22.66 -1.54
C ASP A 284 -14.50 23.09 -1.11
N LEU A 285 -15.25 22.18 -0.47
CA LEU A 285 -16.55 22.49 0.10
C LEU A 285 -16.42 23.43 1.32
N ALA A 286 -15.44 23.23 2.19
CA ALA A 286 -15.18 24.17 3.30
C ALA A 286 -14.69 25.54 2.81
N GLU A 287 -13.90 25.58 1.74
CA GLU A 287 -13.50 26.81 1.08
C GLU A 287 -14.71 27.54 0.47
N THR A 288 -15.51 26.84 -0.33
CA THR A 288 -16.70 27.38 -1.00
C THR A 288 -17.72 27.93 -0.01
N TYR A 289 -18.04 27.16 1.04
CA TYR A 289 -19.14 27.49 1.95
C TYR A 289 -18.73 28.29 3.19
N TYR A 290 -17.47 28.23 3.65
CA TYR A 290 -17.01 28.99 4.82
C TYR A 290 -15.95 30.06 4.53
N ARG A 291 -15.42 30.09 3.30
CA ARG A 291 -14.24 30.88 2.88
C ARG A 291 -13.02 30.57 3.76
N ASN A 292 -12.93 29.33 4.22
CA ASN A 292 -11.82 28.81 5.02
C ASN A 292 -11.75 27.27 4.85
N PRO A 293 -10.80 26.76 4.05
CA PRO A 293 -10.68 25.33 3.78
C PRO A 293 -10.47 24.47 5.03
N TRP A 294 -9.80 25.00 6.06
CA TRP A 294 -9.50 24.29 7.32
C TRP A 294 -10.75 23.84 8.09
N LEU A 295 -11.93 24.40 7.79
CA LEU A 295 -13.20 24.00 8.38
C LEU A 295 -13.76 22.69 7.79
N TYR A 296 -13.08 22.03 6.85
CA TYR A 296 -13.44 20.69 6.35
C TYR A 296 -13.64 19.67 7.48
N LYS A 297 -12.83 19.78 8.55
CA LYS A 297 -12.92 18.95 9.76
C LYS A 297 -14.26 19.13 10.50
N LYS A 298 -14.85 20.34 10.46
CA LYS A 298 -16.19 20.61 11.00
C LYS A 298 -17.24 19.82 10.22
N ILE A 299 -17.15 19.83 8.90
CA ILE A 299 -18.04 19.08 8.00
C ILE A 299 -17.89 17.57 8.22
N SER A 300 -16.67 17.04 8.29
CA SER A 300 -16.45 15.60 8.53
C SER A 300 -17.00 15.13 9.88
N THR A 301 -16.78 15.90 10.96
CA THR A 301 -17.27 15.56 12.30
C THR A 301 -18.79 15.62 12.35
N TYR A 302 -19.41 16.64 11.75
CA TYR A 302 -20.87 16.79 11.71
C TYR A 302 -21.56 15.62 10.99
N ASN A 303 -21.00 15.21 9.83
CA ASN A 303 -21.53 14.10 9.03
C ASN A 303 -21.02 12.71 9.49
N LYS A 304 -20.27 12.63 10.60
CA LYS A 304 -19.72 11.38 11.19
C LYS A 304 -18.84 10.59 10.20
N ILE A 305 -18.14 11.28 9.31
CA ILE A 305 -17.27 10.70 8.30
C ILE A 305 -15.96 10.23 8.98
N LYS A 306 -15.71 8.92 8.96
CA LYS A 306 -14.54 8.31 9.63
C LYS A 306 -13.21 8.70 9.00
N ASN A 307 -13.15 8.80 7.67
CA ASN A 307 -11.98 9.22 6.91
C ASN A 307 -12.33 10.48 6.10
N PRO A 308 -11.89 11.68 6.53
CA PRO A 308 -12.19 12.93 5.82
C PRO A 308 -11.71 12.98 4.37
N ASN A 309 -10.71 12.16 4.02
CA ASN A 309 -10.13 12.10 2.67
C ASN A 309 -10.89 11.15 1.74
N LEU A 310 -11.95 10.47 2.23
CA LEU A 310 -12.77 9.53 1.45
C LEU A 310 -14.25 9.90 1.56
N ILE A 311 -14.75 10.60 0.54
CA ILE A 311 -16.17 10.90 0.37
C ILE A 311 -16.67 10.36 -0.97
N ILE A 312 -17.92 9.90 -1.01
CA ILE A 312 -18.47 9.17 -2.16
C ILE A 312 -19.36 10.12 -2.97
N SER A 313 -18.98 10.36 -4.24
CA SER A 313 -19.79 11.14 -5.20
C SER A 313 -21.20 10.57 -5.34
N GLY A 314 -22.18 11.46 -5.48
CA GLY A 314 -23.61 11.15 -5.51
C GLY A 314 -24.29 11.18 -4.13
N THR A 315 -23.52 11.10 -3.04
CA THR A 315 -24.02 11.14 -1.66
C THR A 315 -24.39 12.57 -1.26
N TYR A 316 -25.38 12.71 -0.37
CA TYR A 316 -25.71 14.00 0.24
C TYR A 316 -24.85 14.26 1.47
N LEU A 317 -24.27 15.46 1.54
CA LEU A 317 -23.47 15.97 2.63
C LEU A 317 -24.18 17.17 3.24
N THR A 318 -24.18 17.28 4.55
CA THR A 318 -24.83 18.40 5.26
C THR A 318 -23.77 19.34 5.80
N ILE A 319 -23.76 20.58 5.33
CA ILE A 319 -22.78 21.60 5.68
C ILE A 319 -23.40 22.45 6.80
N PRO A 320 -22.94 22.29 8.07
CA PRO A 320 -23.48 23.07 9.18
C PRO A 320 -23.12 24.56 9.02
N PRO A 321 -23.78 25.48 9.74
CA PRO A 321 -23.36 26.88 9.79
C PRO A 321 -21.92 27.07 10.29
N LYS A 322 -21.34 28.24 10.02
CA LYS A 322 -19.95 28.61 10.38
C LYS A 322 -19.70 28.59 11.89
#